data_AF-A0A0M4D134-F1
#
_entry.id   AF-A0A0M4D134-F1
#
_cell.length_a   1.000
_cell.length_b   1.000
_cell.length_c   1.000
_cell.angle_alpha   90.00
_cell.angle_beta   90.00
_cell.angle_gamma   90.00
#
_symmetry.space_group_name_H-M   'P 1'
#
loop_
_entity.id
_entity.type
_entity.pdbx_description
1 polymer ?
#
loop_
_entity_poly.entity_id
_entity_poly.type
_entity_poly.pdbx_seq_one_letter_code
_entity_poly.pdbx_strand_id
1 'polypeptide(L)' 'MQVSMLSVSIGAAALFGFAEIADWRRRNRRDVDNVGFMPWRGIALASVAVALLSAAVWLHQG' A
#
# COMPACT_ATOMS: atom_id res chain seq x y z
N MET A 1 14.03 20.76 1.87
CA MET A 1 14.03 19.54 1.03
C MET A 1 12.63 19.41 0.44
N GLN A 2 12.45 19.68 -0.86
CA GLN A 2 11.13 19.63 -1.51
C GLN A 2 10.82 18.17 -1.86
N VAL A 3 9.92 17.54 -1.10
CA VAL A 3 9.45 16.18 -1.38
C VAL A 3 8.55 16.25 -2.63
N SER A 4 8.88 15.47 -3.66
CA SER A 4 8.09 15.42 -4.89
C SER A 4 6.85 14.53 -4.70
N MET A 5 5.69 14.96 -5.18
CA MET A 5 4.46 14.16 -5.19
C MET A 5 4.64 12.79 -5.87
N LEU A 6 5.55 12.72 -6.85
CA LEU A 6 5.94 11.47 -7.52
C LEU A 6 6.67 10.52 -6.56
N SER A 7 7.57 11.03 -5.72
CA SER A 7 8.25 10.21 -4.69
C SER A 7 7.30 9.69 -3.63
N VAL A 8 6.26 10.47 -3.27
CA VAL A 8 5.19 10.01 -2.36
C VAL A 8 4.38 8.89 -3.00
N SER A 9 4.04 9.02 -4.29
CA SER A 9 3.33 7.98 -5.04
C SER A 9 4.13 6.67 -5.11
N ILE A 10 5.44 6.75 -5.40
CA ILE A 10 6.30 5.56 -5.46
C ILE A 10 6.41 4.89 -4.08
N GLY A 11 6.59 5.67 -3.01
CA GLY A 11 6.64 5.13 -1.65
C GLY A 11 5.35 4.45 -1.22
N ALA A 12 4.21 5.05 -1.56
CA ALA A 12 2.89 4.49 -1.28
C ALA A 12 2.62 3.20 -2.09
N ALA A 13 3.04 3.15 -3.36
CA ALA A 13 2.95 1.95 -4.17
C ALA A 13 3.82 0.80 -3.64
N ALA A 14 5.02 1.10 -3.14
CA ALA A 14 5.89 0.11 -2.50
C ALA A 14 5.23 -0.46 -1.22
N LEU A 15 4.66 0.40 -0.37
CA LEU A 15 3.93 -0.02 0.85
C LEU A 15 2.73 -0.91 0.52
N PHE A 16 1.98 -0.57 -0.53
CA PHE A 16 0.89 -1.43 -1.03
C PHE A 16 1.41 -2.81 -1.44
N GLY A 17 2.49 -2.85 -2.23
CA GLY A 17 3.11 -4.11 -2.64
C GLY A 17 3.57 -4.97 -1.46
N PHE A 18 4.17 -4.35 -0.44
CA PHE A 18 4.55 -5.05 0.79
C PHE A 18 3.35 -5.60 1.56
N ALA A 19 2.25 -4.84 1.66
CA ALA A 19 1.03 -5.29 2.32
C ALA A 19 0.41 -6.50 1.58
N GLU A 20 0.37 -6.47 0.25
CA GLU A 20 -0.16 -7.58 -0.57
C GLU A 20 0.75 -8.82 -0.54
N ILE A 21 2.08 -8.66 -0.54
CA ILE A 21 3.03 -9.78 -0.38
C ILE A 21 2.88 -10.43 1.00
N ALA A 22 2.70 -9.62 2.04
CA ALA A 22 2.46 -10.11 3.39
C ALA A 22 1.12 -10.87 3.49
N ASP A 23 0.07 -10.39 2.80
CA ASP A 23 -1.22 -11.07 2.72
C ASP A 23 -1.14 -12.37 1.90
N TRP A 24 -0.42 -12.38 0.78
CA TRP A 24 -0.15 -13.59 0.00
C TRP A 24 0.60 -14.64 0.82
N ARG A 25 1.62 -14.22 1.59
CA ARG A 25 2.32 -15.10 2.54
C ARG A 25 1.39 -15.61 3.65
N ARG A 26 0.37 -14.84 4.05
CA ARG A 26 -0.64 -15.27 5.03
C ARG A 26 -1.62 -16.27 4.43
N ARG A 27 -2.08 -16.06 3.19
CA ARG A 27 -2.98 -16.98 2.47
C ARG A 27 -2.32 -18.32 2.14
N ASN A 28 -1.00 -18.34 1.96
CA ASN A 28 -0.23 -19.58 1.76
C ASN A 28 0.17 -20.28 3.08
N ARG A 29 -0.47 -19.95 4.22
CA ARG A 29 -0.23 -20.66 5.49
C ARG A 29 -1.10 -21.91 5.58
N ARG A 30 -0.51 -22.98 6.09
CA ARG A 30 -1.13 -24.28 6.32
C ARG A 30 -2.14 -24.29 7.49
N ASP A 31 -2.18 -23.22 8.29
CA ASP A 31 -3.02 -23.06 9.47
C ASP A 31 -3.89 -21.80 9.32
N VAL A 32 -5.17 -22.00 9.03
CA VAL A 32 -6.15 -20.97 8.67
C VAL A 32 -6.80 -20.37 9.93
N ASP A 33 -6.72 -21.06 11.08
CA ASP A 33 -7.49 -20.73 12.28
C ASP A 33 -6.78 -19.75 13.22
N ASN A 34 -5.49 -19.45 12.98
CA ASN A 34 -4.78 -18.40 13.70
C ASN A 34 -5.09 -17.00 13.12
N VAL A 35 -6.35 -16.59 13.22
CA VAL A 35 -6.85 -15.30 12.75
C VAL A 35 -6.72 -14.21 13.81
N GLY A 36 -5.49 -13.82 14.13
CA GLY A 36 -5.25 -12.52 14.76
C GLY A 36 -5.81 -11.38 13.88
N PHE A 37 -6.47 -10.40 14.51
CA PHE A 37 -7.03 -9.20 13.86
C PHE A 37 -5.96 -8.55 12.98
N MET A 38 -6.11 -8.63 11.65
CA MET A 38 -5.05 -8.28 10.70
C MET A 38 -5.47 -7.09 9.85
N PRO A 39 -5.06 -5.86 10.19
CA PRO A 39 -5.45 -4.65 9.45
C PRO A 39 -4.70 -4.49 8.11
N TRP A 40 -4.18 -5.58 7.52
CA TRP A 40 -3.39 -5.51 6.29
C TRP A 40 -4.20 -5.00 5.11
N ARG A 41 -5.44 -5.45 4.98
CA ARG A 41 -6.33 -4.92 3.93
C ARG A 41 -6.56 -3.42 4.10
N GLY A 42 -6.62 -2.91 5.33
CA GLY A 42 -6.73 -1.48 5.61
C GLY A 42 -5.49 -0.70 5.17
N ILE A 43 -4.30 -1.23 5.46
CA ILE A 43 -3.03 -0.62 5.05
C ILE A 43 -2.87 -0.64 3.53
N ALA A 44 -3.25 -1.73 2.87
CA ALA A 44 -3.24 -1.83 1.40
C ALA A 44 -4.17 -0.77 0.78
N LEU A 45 -5.40 -0.67 1.28
CA LEU A 45 -6.39 0.30 0.77
C LEU A 45 -5.92 1.75 0.97
N ALA A 46 -5.40 2.07 2.15
CA ALA A 46 -4.85 3.39 2.45
C ALA A 46 -3.62 3.71 1.57
N SER A 47 -2.73 2.73 1.36
CA SER A 47 -1.54 2.90 0.53
C SER A 47 -1.89 3.15 -0.94
N VAL A 48 -2.85 2.41 -1.50
CA VAL A 48 -3.35 2.65 -2.86
C VAL A 48 -4.04 4.01 -2.98
N ALA A 49 -4.86 4.40 -2.01
CA ALA A 49 -5.52 5.71 -2.02
C ALA A 49 -4.48 6.84 -2.04
N VAL A 50 -3.45 6.77 -1.18
CA VAL A 50 -2.37 7.76 -1.16
C VAL A 50 -1.58 7.74 -2.47
N ALA A 51 -1.27 6.57 -3.03
CA ALA A 51 -0.55 6.46 -4.30
C ALA A 51 -1.32 7.12 -5.45
N LEU A 52 -2.60 6.81 -5.59
CA LEU A 52 -3.46 7.36 -6.64
C LEU A 52 -3.66 8.87 -6.50
N LEU A 53 -3.92 9.35 -5.28
CA LEU A 53 -4.10 10.79 -5.05
C LEU A 53 -2.81 11.56 -5.30
N SER A 54 -1.66 11.05 -4.85
CA SER A 54 -0.36 11.70 -5.08
C SER A 54 0.00 11.74 -6.57
N ALA A 55 -0.27 10.66 -7.30
CA ALA A 55 -0.07 10.61 -8.75
C ALA A 55 -0.99 11.58 -9.50
N ALA A 56 -2.28 11.65 -9.11
CA ALA A 56 -3.24 12.57 -9.71
C ALA A 56 -2.86 14.03 -9.47
N VAL A 57 -2.42 14.38 -8.26
CA VAL A 57 -1.96 15.73 -7.92
C VAL A 57 -0.67 16.07 -8.68
N TRP A 58 0.28 15.14 -8.80
CA TRP A 58 1.47 15.36 -9.63
C TRP A 58 1.12 15.61 -11.10
N LEU A 59 0.22 14.82 -11.67
CA LEU A 59 -0.23 14.98 -13.06
C LEU A 59 -0.95 16.31 -13.29
N HIS A 60 -1.70 16.80 -12.28
CA HIS A 60 -2.37 18.09 -12.37
C HIS A 60 -1.41 19.29 -12.20
N GLN A 61 -0.31 19.12 -11.47
CA GLN A 61 0.71 20.16 -11.25
C GLN A 61 1.82 20.17 -12.32
N GLY A 62 1.84 19.19 -13.22
CA GLY A 62 2.84 19.02 -14.28
C GLY A 62 2.47 19.69 -15.59
#